data_AF-A0A6N7ID11-F1
#
_entry.id   AF-A0A6N7ID11-F1
#
_cell.length_a   1.000
_cell.length_b   1.000
_cell.length_c   1.000
_cell.angle_alpha   90.00
_cell.angle_beta   90.00
_cell.angle_gamma   90.00
#
_symmetry.space_group_name_H-M   'P 1'
#
loop_
_entity.id
_entity.type
_entity.pdbx_description
1 polymer ?
#
loop_
_entity_poly.entity_id
_entity_poly.type
_entity_poly.pdbx_seq_one_letter_code
_entity_poly.pdbx_strand_id
1 'polypeptide(L)'
;MRHRRARRPGHARPRRHHHLTRPNTGEQVRIEFRGGRASWQPAAAAASFPADDGAGEDDRQAADVLCPTVNFYASAEAGRAYERAHGLHLEILTMPQAVRAAAATFGGLLEP
;
A
#
# COMPACT_ATOMS: atom_id res chain seq x y z
N MET A 1 -27.77 36.83 -32.58
CA MET A 1 -26.74 36.66 -31.53
C MET A 1 -26.67 35.17 -31.17
N ARG A 2 -25.54 34.50 -31.43
CA ARG A 2 -25.36 33.05 -31.20
C ARG A 2 -24.50 32.84 -29.95
N HIS A 3 -25.05 32.28 -28.88
CA HIS A 3 -24.28 31.94 -27.68
C HIS A 3 -23.53 30.61 -27.87
N ARG A 4 -22.20 30.68 -28.01
CA ARG A 4 -21.30 29.53 -27.88
C ARG A 4 -21.23 29.12 -26.41
N ARG A 5 -21.72 27.93 -26.06
CA ARG A 5 -21.45 27.30 -24.76
C ARG A 5 -20.01 26.79 -24.75
N ALA A 6 -19.18 27.39 -23.90
CA ALA A 6 -17.81 26.95 -23.65
C ALA A 6 -17.81 25.56 -22.97
N ARG A 7 -16.94 24.67 -23.46
CA ARG A 7 -16.71 23.34 -22.90
C ARG A 7 -16.09 23.45 -21.50
N ARG A 8 -16.68 22.78 -20.52
CA ARG A 8 -16.10 22.62 -19.17
C ARG A 8 -14.80 21.81 -19.26
N PRO A 9 -13.70 22.22 -18.58
CA PRO A 9 -12.48 21.45 -18.55
C PRO A 9 -12.70 20.14 -17.79
N GLY A 10 -12.18 19.04 -18.35
CA GLY A 10 -12.30 17.70 -17.80
C GLY A 10 -11.70 17.61 -16.40
N HIS A 11 -12.42 16.96 -15.50
CA HIS A 11 -11.95 16.64 -14.16
C HIS A 11 -10.66 15.81 -14.24
N ALA A 12 -9.52 16.45 -13.97
CA ALA A 12 -8.29 15.73 -13.67
C ALA A 12 -8.55 14.89 -12.41
N ARG A 13 -8.42 13.57 -12.53
CA ARG A 13 -8.53 12.65 -11.39
C ARG A 13 -7.57 13.10 -10.28
N PRO A 14 -8.00 13.13 -9.01
CA PRO A 14 -7.15 13.55 -7.91
C PRO A 14 -5.95 12.61 -7.80
N ARG A 15 -4.75 13.19 -7.78
CA ARG A 15 -3.51 12.47 -7.46
C ARG A 15 -3.53 12.19 -5.96
N ARG A 16 -3.53 10.92 -5.56
CA ARG A 16 -3.35 10.53 -4.16
C ARG A 16 -1.91 10.09 -3.96
N HIS A 17 -1.09 10.99 -3.43
CA HIS A 17 0.24 10.65 -2.96
C HIS A 17 0.10 10.16 -1.51
N HIS A 18 0.54 8.94 -1.23
CA HIS A 18 0.67 8.46 0.15
C HIS A 18 2.14 8.59 0.53
N HIS A 19 2.44 9.52 1.43
CA HIS A 19 3.76 9.67 2.04
C HIS A 19 3.75 8.87 3.33
N LEU A 20 4.44 7.73 3.37
CA LEU A 20 4.63 6.94 4.58
C LEU A 20 6.04 7.18 5.10
N THR A 21 6.14 7.85 6.24
CA THR A 21 7.40 8.06 6.94
C THR A 21 7.62 6.89 7.88
N ARG A 22 8.76 6.19 7.76
CA ARG A 22 9.13 5.10 8.68
C ARG A 22 9.36 5.60 10.12
N PRO A 23 9.18 4.73 11.13
CA PRO A 23 9.64 4.99 12.49
C PRO A 23 11.17 4.94 12.68
N ASN A 24 11.95 4.23 11.84
CA ASN A 24 13.34 3.89 12.21
C ASN A 24 14.46 4.10 11.17
N THR A 25 14.23 4.64 9.97
CA THR A 25 15.35 4.93 9.03
C THR A 25 15.27 6.26 8.26
N GLY A 26 14.17 7.00 8.31
CA GLY A 26 14.01 8.29 7.60
C GLY A 26 13.95 8.21 6.06
N GLU A 27 14.20 7.05 5.45
CA GLU A 27 14.10 6.86 4.01
C GLU A 27 12.63 6.86 3.55
N GLN A 28 12.33 7.68 2.55
CA GLN A 28 10.99 7.82 2.00
C GLN A 28 10.69 6.69 1.02
N VAL A 29 9.56 5.99 1.23
CA VAL A 29 8.93 5.16 0.21
C VAL A 29 7.77 5.97 -0.38
N ARG A 30 7.82 6.20 -1.70
CA ARG A 30 6.71 6.84 -2.44
C ARG A 30 5.97 5.78 -3.20
N ILE A 31 4.65 5.73 -3.05
CA ILE A 31 3.77 4.84 -3.81
C ILE A 31 2.71 5.69 -4.48
N GLU A 32 2.51 5.45 -5.77
CA GLU A 32 1.52 6.14 -6.59
C GLU A 32 0.63 5.12 -7.29
N PHE A 33 -0.68 5.35 -7.24
CA PHE A 33 -1.67 4.60 -8.00
C PHE A 33 -2.31 5.51 -9.05
N ARG A 34 -2.15 5.17 -10.33
CA ARG A 34 -2.69 5.93 -11.46
C ARG A 34 -3.34 5.00 -12.47
N GLY A 35 -4.65 5.12 -12.65
CA GLY A 35 -5.39 4.37 -13.68
C GLY A 35 -5.27 2.86 -13.54
N GLY A 36 -5.33 2.33 -12.30
CA GLY A 36 -5.18 0.90 -12.02
C GLY A 36 -3.74 0.40 -12.03
N ARG A 37 -2.75 1.28 -12.24
CA ARG A 37 -1.32 0.92 -12.17
C ARG A 37 -0.69 1.49 -10.92
N ALA A 38 0.08 0.66 -10.24
CA ALA A 38 0.93 1.06 -9.12
C ALA A 38 2.35 1.34 -9.61
N SER A 39 2.98 2.37 -9.07
CA SER A 39 4.42 2.64 -9.21
C SER A 39 4.99 3.04 -7.86
N TRP A 40 6.26 2.74 -7.62
CA TRP A 40 6.91 2.99 -6.34
C TRP A 40 8.36 3.42 -6.49
N GLN A 41 8.86 4.12 -5.47
CA GLN A 41 10.27 4.47 -5.30
C GLN A 41 10.67 4.30 -3.83
N PRO A 42 11.86 3.73 -3.55
CA PRO A 42 12.82 3.18 -4.51
C PRO A 42 12.31 1.91 -5.21
N ALA A 43 12.91 1.52 -6.34
CA ALA A 43 12.48 0.35 -7.12
C ALA A 43 12.52 -0.95 -6.30
N ALA A 44 13.45 -1.02 -5.35
CA ALA A 44 13.64 -2.14 -4.43
C ALA A 44 12.62 -2.18 -3.28
N ALA A 45 11.68 -1.24 -3.22
CA ALA A 45 10.72 -1.16 -2.13
C ALA A 45 9.99 -2.49 -1.92
N ALA A 46 9.64 -2.74 -0.67
CA ALA A 46 8.99 -3.94 -0.18
C ALA A 46 7.91 -3.57 0.84
N ALA A 47 6.99 -4.50 1.10
CA ALA A 47 6.00 -4.37 2.16
C ALA A 47 5.98 -5.62 3.02
N SER A 48 5.63 -5.49 4.30
CA SER A 48 5.32 -6.65 5.14
C SER A 48 3.84 -6.99 5.03
N PHE A 49 3.54 -8.28 5.14
CA PHE A 49 2.22 -8.81 5.43
C PHE A 49 2.34 -9.75 6.64
N PRO A 50 1.27 -9.98 7.41
CA PRO A 50 1.30 -11.03 8.42
C PRO A 50 1.51 -12.40 7.74
N ALA A 51 2.41 -13.22 8.30
CA ALA A 51 2.72 -14.55 7.76
C ALA A 51 1.57 -15.54 7.99
N ASP A 52 0.80 -15.34 9.05
CA ASP A 52 -0.40 -16.11 9.36
C ASP A 52 -1.65 -15.26 9.10
N ASP A 53 -2.64 -15.87 8.45
CA ASP A 53 -3.91 -15.30 8.03
C ASP A 53 -4.91 -15.13 9.19
N GLY A 54 -4.42 -14.92 10.42
CA GLY A 54 -5.22 -14.76 11.66
C GLY A 54 -6.28 -13.64 11.63
N ALA A 55 -6.43 -12.93 10.51
CA ALA A 55 -7.61 -12.16 10.16
C ALA A 55 -8.87 -13.01 9.90
N GLY A 56 -8.76 -14.35 9.80
CA GLY A 56 -9.89 -15.25 9.57
C GLY A 56 -10.55 -15.85 10.82
N GLU A 57 -9.85 -15.87 11.96
CA GLU A 57 -10.31 -16.58 13.18
C GLU A 57 -10.67 -15.64 14.34
N ASP A 58 -10.47 -14.33 14.17
CA ASP A 58 -10.69 -13.34 15.21
C ASP A 58 -11.82 -12.39 14.80
N ASP A 59 -12.78 -12.14 15.70
CA ASP A 59 -13.91 -11.22 15.49
C ASP A 59 -13.46 -9.74 15.30
N ARG A 60 -12.15 -9.48 15.38
CA ARG A 60 -11.53 -8.19 15.11
C ARG A 60 -11.62 -7.81 13.64
N GLN A 61 -11.82 -6.52 13.36
CA GLN A 61 -11.88 -6.03 11.98
C GLN A 61 -10.53 -6.29 11.28
N ALA A 62 -10.56 -6.70 10.01
CA ALA A 62 -9.34 -6.95 9.23
C ALA A 62 -8.37 -5.75 9.25
N ALA A 63 -8.89 -4.52 9.34
CA ALA A 63 -8.06 -3.32 9.50
C ALA A 63 -7.26 -3.30 10.82
N ASP A 64 -7.79 -3.80 11.93
CA ASP A 64 -7.13 -3.80 13.24
C ASP A 64 -5.99 -4.83 13.29
N VAL A 65 -6.08 -5.90 12.51
CA VAL A 65 -5.07 -6.96 12.42
C VAL A 65 -4.01 -6.64 11.34
N LEU A 66 -4.45 -6.11 10.20
CA LEU A 66 -3.59 -5.87 9.04
C LEU A 66 -2.87 -4.52 9.09
N CYS A 67 -3.50 -3.43 9.52
CA CYS A 67 -2.87 -2.10 9.49
C CYS A 67 -1.61 -1.98 10.37
N PRO A 68 -1.52 -2.64 11.54
CA PRO A 68 -0.28 -2.61 12.33
C PRO A 68 0.87 -3.42 11.72
N THR A 69 0.53 -4.46 10.93
CA THR A 69 1.49 -5.44 10.41
C THR A 69 1.93 -5.12 8.98
N VAL A 70 1.11 -4.40 8.20
CA VAL A 70 1.43 -3.94 6.85
C VAL A 70 2.23 -2.64 6.91
N ASN A 71 3.54 -2.75 6.69
CA ASN A 71 4.48 -1.64 6.66
C ASN A 71 5.24 -1.61 5.34
N PHE A 72 5.80 -0.44 4.99
CA PHE A 72 6.59 -0.26 3.77
C PHE A 72 8.07 -0.04 4.07
N TYR A 73 8.89 -0.59 3.20
CA TYR A 73 10.33 -0.60 3.32
C TYR A 73 11.00 -0.19 2.00
N ALA A 74 12.11 0.55 2.08
CA ALA A 74 12.95 0.90 0.94
C ALA A 74 13.61 -0.32 0.28
N SER A 75 13.76 -1.43 1.01
CA SER A 75 14.25 -2.70 0.50
C SER A 75 13.66 -3.87 1.30
N ALA A 76 13.65 -5.06 0.71
CA ALA A 76 13.29 -6.28 1.42
C ALA A 76 14.24 -6.57 2.60
N GLU A 77 15.53 -6.25 2.44
CA GLU A 77 16.52 -6.39 3.51
C GLU A 77 16.17 -5.53 4.73
N ALA A 78 15.74 -4.28 4.51
CA ALA A 78 15.29 -3.40 5.58
C ALA A 78 14.01 -3.92 6.26
N GLY A 79 13.12 -4.58 5.51
CA GLY A 79 11.97 -5.28 6.08
C GLY A 79 12.39 -6.43 6.99
N ARG A 80 13.31 -7.29 6.53
CA ARG A 80 13.83 -8.40 7.35
C ARG A 80 14.62 -7.93 8.56
N ALA A 81 15.33 -6.80 8.45
CA ALA A 81 16.02 -6.20 9.59
C ALA A 81 15.02 -5.73 10.65
N TYR A 82 13.91 -5.12 10.24
CA TYR A 82 12.82 -4.73 11.13
C TYR A 82 12.16 -5.95 11.79
N GLU A 83 11.84 -6.98 11.01
CA GLU A 83 11.30 -8.26 11.51
C GLU A 83 12.18 -8.85 12.63
N ARG A 84 13.49 -8.96 12.39
CA ARG A 84 14.45 -9.48 13.37
C ARG A 84 14.58 -8.59 14.61
N ALA A 85 14.60 -7.27 14.44
CA ALA A 85 14.76 -6.32 15.54
C ALA A 85 13.55 -6.33 16.50
N HIS A 86 12.37 -6.67 15.99
CA HIS A 86 11.12 -6.64 16.76
C HIS A 86 10.56 -8.03 17.08
N GLY A 87 11.23 -9.11 16.66
CA GLY A 87 10.79 -10.49 16.92
C GLY A 87 9.43 -10.81 16.30
N LEU A 88 9.12 -10.20 15.16
CA LEU A 88 7.84 -10.38 14.47
C LEU A 88 7.95 -11.55 13.48
N HIS A 89 6.82 -12.16 13.14
CA HIS A 89 6.73 -13.12 12.04
C HIS A 89 5.99 -12.47 10.86
N LEU A 90 6.76 -11.93 9.91
CA LEU A 90 6.21 -11.14 8.80
C LEU A 90 6.66 -11.73 7.47
N GLU A 91 5.73 -11.83 6.52
CA GLU A 91 6.10 -12.10 5.14
C GLU A 91 6.56 -10.78 4.49
N ILE A 92 7.83 -10.71 4.10
CA ILE A 92 8.37 -9.55 3.37
C ILE A 92 8.17 -9.76 1.87
N LEU A 93 7.21 -9.03 1.33
CA LEU A 93 6.79 -9.07 -0.06
C LEU A 93 7.48 -7.99 -0.90
N THR A 94 7.83 -8.32 -2.14
CA THR A 94 8.12 -7.30 -3.16
C THR A 94 6.87 -6.47 -3.44
N MET A 95 7.02 -5.22 -3.88
CA MET A 95 5.86 -4.38 -4.21
C MET A 95 4.86 -5.02 -5.21
N PRO A 96 5.28 -5.73 -6.28
CA PRO A 96 4.35 -6.48 -7.12
C PRO A 96 3.55 -7.55 -6.38
N GLN A 97 4.18 -8.27 -5.44
CA GLN A 97 3.50 -9.25 -4.60
C GLN A 97 2.52 -8.56 -3.64
N ALA A 98 2.95 -7.48 -2.99
CA ALA A 98 2.13 -6.71 -2.06
C ALA A 98 0.87 -6.13 -2.72
N VAL A 99 0.97 -5.63 -3.96
CA VAL A 99 -0.19 -5.14 -4.71
C VAL A 99 -1.17 -6.27 -5.02
N ARG A 100 -0.68 -7.47 -5.35
CA ARG A 100 -1.55 -8.64 -5.58
C ARG A 100 -2.22 -9.10 -4.29
N ALA A 101 -1.47 -9.19 -3.19
CA ALA A 101 -1.99 -9.54 -1.88
C ALA A 101 -3.08 -8.56 -1.44
N ALA A 102 -2.79 -7.25 -1.51
CA ALA A 102 -3.76 -6.21 -1.17
C ALA A 102 -5.02 -6.25 -2.08
N ALA A 103 -4.88 -6.54 -3.37
CA ALA A 103 -6.01 -6.69 -4.26
C ALA A 103 -6.88 -7.91 -3.91
N ALA A 104 -6.27 -9.03 -3.50
CA ALA A 104 -7.00 -10.20 -3.06
C ALA A 104 -7.75 -9.95 -1.72
N THR A 105 -7.10 -9.26 -0.78
CA THR A 105 -7.67 -8.99 0.55
C THR A 105 -8.72 -7.88 0.53
N PHE A 106 -8.49 -6.79 -0.21
CA PHE A 106 -9.33 -5.59 -0.17
C PHE A 106 -10.10 -5.31 -1.46
N GLY A 107 -9.88 -6.08 -2.54
CA GLY A 107 -10.51 -5.83 -3.84
C GLY A 107 -12.03 -5.81 -3.79
N GLY A 108 -12.63 -6.76 -3.06
CA GLY A 108 -14.08 -6.85 -2.87
C GLY A 108 -14.69 -5.68 -2.08
N LEU A 109 -13.90 -4.95 -1.28
CA LEU A 109 -14.38 -3.75 -0.55
C LEU A 109 -14.52 -2.52 -1.47
N LEU A 110 -13.95 -2.59 -2.68
CA LEU A 110 -13.99 -1.53 -3.68
C LEU A 110 -14.97 -1.85 -4.83
N GLU A 111 -15.61 -3.02 -4.77
CA GLU A 111 -16.71 -3.39 -5.65
C GLU A 111 -18.03 -2.84 -5.06
N PRO A 112 -18.92 -2.26 -5.89
CA PRO A 112 -20.15 -1.59 -5.44
C PRO A 112 -21.23 -2.52 -4.92
#